data_AF-A0A321LUG7-F1
#
_entry.id   AF-A0A321LUG7-F1
#
_cell.length_a   1.000
_cell.length_b   1.000
_cell.length_c   1.000
_cell.angle_alpha   90.00
_cell.angle_beta   90.00
_cell.angle_gamma   90.00
#
_symmetry.space_group_name_H-M   'P 1'
#
loop_
_entity.id
_entity.type
_entity.pdbx_description
1 polymer ?
#
loop_
_entity_poly.entity_id
_entity_poly.type
_entity_poly.pdbx_seq_one_letter_code
_entity_poly.pdbx_strand_id
1 'polypeptide(L)'
;MEQSEIVAAYLNEPQEKLLGRWYEETYRQTFGIAPAQATGVAADMKKSFDGWLHKISHLLCVDWKYCEKKKNIGQKAKFVASVSDFIASLTGLPTHGAISVAVLLVEYGYDATCHCSD
;
A
#
# COMPACT_ATOMS: atom_id res chain seq x y z
N MET A 1 8.84 -19.31 -1.94
CA MET A 1 9.29 -18.02 -1.39
C MET A 1 8.12 -17.48 -0.60
N GLU A 2 8.29 -17.41 0.72
CA GLU A 2 7.26 -16.90 1.61
C GLU A 2 7.09 -15.40 1.33
N GLN A 3 5.87 -14.86 1.31
CA GLN A 3 5.64 -13.45 0.95
C GLN A 3 6.37 -12.46 1.89
N SER A 4 6.61 -12.90 3.12
CA SER A 4 7.48 -12.24 4.09
C SER A 4 8.91 -12.03 3.59
N GLU A 5 9.45 -12.94 2.77
CA GLU A 5 10.79 -12.84 2.16
C GLU A 5 10.81 -11.81 1.02
N ILE A 6 9.74 -11.73 0.23
CA ILE A 6 9.60 -10.72 -0.84
C ILE A 6 9.46 -9.33 -0.25
N VAL A 7 8.64 -9.20 0.80
CA VAL A 7 8.41 -7.96 1.53
C VAL A 7 9.72 -7.38 2.08
N ALA A 8 10.65 -8.22 2.53
CA ALA A 8 11.93 -7.75 3.06
C ALA A 8 12.72 -6.89 2.07
N ALA A 9 12.59 -7.14 0.76
CA ALA A 9 13.23 -6.33 -0.28
C ALA A 9 12.58 -4.95 -0.48
N TYR A 10 11.37 -4.75 0.02
CA TYR A 10 10.61 -3.50 -0.08
C TYR A 10 10.78 -2.63 1.16
N LEU A 11 11.07 -3.26 2.30
CA LEU A 11 11.42 -2.55 3.52
C LEU A 11 12.66 -1.67 3.24
N ASN A 12 12.59 -0.41 3.64
CA ASN A 12 13.60 0.63 3.39
C ASN A 12 13.68 1.15 1.94
N GLU A 13 12.82 0.72 1.01
CA GLU A 13 12.73 1.40 -0.29
C GLU A 13 12.25 2.85 -0.09
N PRO A 14 12.78 3.83 -0.85
CA PRO A 14 12.36 5.22 -0.77
C PRO A 14 10.85 5.40 -1.02
N GLN A 15 10.21 6.29 -0.26
CA GLN A 15 8.77 6.57 -0.36
C GLN A 15 8.32 6.84 -1.79
N GLU A 16 9.08 7.65 -2.53
CA GLU A 16 8.78 8.03 -3.92
C GLU A 16 8.75 6.83 -4.85
N LYS A 17 9.64 5.84 -4.64
CA LYS A 17 9.69 4.61 -5.43
C LYS A 17 8.45 3.75 -5.18
N LEU A 18 8.01 3.65 -3.93
CA LEU A 18 6.82 2.92 -3.53
C LEU A 18 5.55 3.58 -4.07
N LEU A 19 5.45 4.90 -3.98
CA LEU A 19 4.36 5.69 -4.54
C LEU A 19 4.32 5.55 -6.07
N GLY A 20 5.46 5.62 -6.75
CA GLY A 20 5.56 5.43 -8.19
C GLY A 20 5.07 4.06 -8.64
N ARG A 21 5.46 3.01 -7.92
CA ARG A 21 5.03 1.64 -8.22
C ARG A 21 3.52 1.46 -8.03
N TRP A 22 2.98 1.93 -6.90
CA TRP A 22 1.52 1.92 -6.67
C TRP A 22 0.78 2.71 -7.75
N TYR A 23 1.27 3.89 -8.11
CA TYR A 23 0.62 4.77 -9.08
C TYR A 23 0.62 4.14 -10.47
N GLU A 24 1.74 3.56 -10.90
CA GLU A 24 1.83 2.87 -12.19
C GLU A 24 0.84 1.70 -12.28
N GLU A 25 0.78 0.85 -11.24
CA GLU A 25 -0.12 -0.31 -11.25
C GLU A 25 -1.59 0.08 -11.15
N THR A 26 -1.93 1.06 -10.32
CA THR A 26 -3.30 1.56 -10.19
C THR A 26 -3.77 2.21 -11.50
N TYR A 27 -2.89 3.00 -12.13
CA TYR A 27 -3.20 3.64 -13.41
C TYR A 27 -3.38 2.61 -14.52
N ARG A 28 -2.49 1.62 -14.60
CA ARG A 28 -2.59 0.53 -15.57
C ARG A 28 -3.86 -0.30 -15.37
N GLN A 29 -4.23 -0.58 -14.12
CA GLN A 29 -5.47 -1.28 -13.79
C GLN A 29 -6.71 -0.48 -14.22
N THR A 30 -6.67 0.85 -14.07
CA THR A 30 -7.81 1.74 -14.36
C THR A 30 -7.96 2.03 -15.85
N PHE A 31 -6.84 2.27 -16.56
CA PHE A 31 -6.83 2.80 -17.93
C PHE A 31 -6.26 1.83 -18.97
N GLY A 32 -5.70 0.69 -18.55
CA GLY A 32 -5.09 -0.29 -19.44
C GLY A 32 -3.72 0.11 -20.02
N ILE A 33 -3.18 1.28 -19.66
CA ILE A 33 -1.90 1.83 -20.15
C ILE A 33 -1.04 2.35 -19.00
N ALA A 34 0.27 2.54 -19.23
CA ALA A 34 1.15 3.14 -18.24
C ALA A 34 0.96 4.67 -18.17
N PRO A 35 1.16 5.33 -17.00
CA PRO A 35 1.06 6.79 -16.90
C PRO A 35 1.96 7.55 -17.88
N ALA A 36 3.17 7.03 -18.10
CA ALA A 36 4.14 7.58 -19.05
C ALA A 36 3.61 7.63 -20.50
N GLN A 37 2.62 6.81 -20.82
CA GLN A 37 1.96 6.77 -22.13
C GLN A 37 0.78 7.73 -22.23
N ALA A 38 0.28 8.26 -21.10
CA ALA A 38 -0.98 8.99 -21.02
C ALA A 38 -0.82 10.49 -20.76
N THR A 39 0.21 10.92 -20.01
CA THR A 39 0.31 12.32 -19.56
C THR A 39 1.74 12.86 -19.67
N GLY A 40 1.89 14.05 -20.26
CA GLY A 40 3.13 14.84 -20.21
C GLY A 40 3.32 15.65 -18.90
N VAL A 41 2.46 15.43 -17.90
CA VAL A 41 2.47 16.18 -16.62
C VAL A 41 2.70 15.20 -15.48
N ALA A 42 3.67 15.50 -14.61
CA ALA A 42 3.91 14.74 -13.39
C ALA A 42 2.70 14.92 -12.44
N ALA A 43 1.95 13.84 -12.22
CA ALA A 43 0.90 13.84 -11.20
C ALA A 43 1.53 13.92 -9.80
N ASP A 44 0.88 14.65 -8.89
CA ASP A 44 1.21 14.58 -7.46
C ASP A 44 0.79 13.20 -6.93
N MET A 45 1.74 12.28 -6.91
CA MET A 45 1.52 10.89 -6.50
C MET A 45 1.10 10.81 -5.03
N LYS A 46 1.61 11.69 -4.17
CA LYS A 46 1.24 11.73 -2.75
C LYS A 46 -0.23 12.11 -2.59
N LYS A 47 -0.65 13.22 -3.20
CA LYS A 47 -2.06 13.64 -3.15
C LYS A 47 -3.01 12.61 -3.75
N SER A 48 -2.59 11.97 -4.83
CA SER A 48 -3.35 10.88 -5.46
C SER A 48 -3.48 9.68 -4.53
N PHE A 49 -2.39 9.32 -3.86
CA PHE A 49 -2.36 8.24 -2.88
C PHE A 49 -3.24 8.54 -1.67
N ASP A 50 -3.18 9.75 -1.11
CA ASP A 50 -4.03 10.18 0.02
C ASP A 50 -5.52 10.01 -0.32
N GLY A 51 -5.92 10.49 -1.50
CA GLY A 51 -7.30 10.38 -1.97
C GLY A 51 -7.74 8.94 -2.25
N TRP A 52 -6.81 8.08 -2.69
CA TRP A 52 -7.08 6.65 -2.89
C TRP A 52 -7.16 5.90 -1.55
N LEU A 53 -6.22 6.15 -0.64
CA LEU A 53 -6.18 5.52 0.68
C LEU A 53 -7.43 5.84 1.48
N HIS A 54 -7.92 7.09 1.41
CA HIS A 54 -9.16 7.50 2.04
C HIS A 54 -10.37 6.64 1.63
N LYS A 55 -10.41 6.14 0.38
CA LYS A 55 -11.52 5.29 -0.10
C LYS A 55 -11.50 3.89 0.48
N ILE A 56 -10.33 3.36 0.82
CA ILE A 56 -10.18 2.01 1.35
C ILE A 56 -9.97 1.99 2.87
N SER A 57 -9.79 3.15 3.51
CA SER A 57 -9.42 3.26 4.92
C SER A 57 -10.47 2.62 5.84
N HIS A 58 -11.77 2.75 5.55
CA HIS A 58 -12.80 2.10 6.37
C HIS A 58 -12.63 0.58 6.38
N LEU A 59 -12.45 -0.03 5.21
CA LEU A 59 -12.29 -1.47 5.04
C LEU A 59 -10.99 -1.96 5.71
N LEU A 60 -9.91 -1.20 5.58
CA LEU A 60 -8.62 -1.50 6.21
C LEU A 60 -8.67 -1.38 7.74
N CYS A 61 -9.16 -0.24 8.23
CA CYS A 61 -9.05 0.13 9.63
C CYS A 61 -10.13 -0.55 10.49
N VAL A 62 -11.37 -0.64 9.99
CA VAL A 62 -12.52 -1.19 10.72
C VAL A 62 -12.72 -2.66 10.39
N ASP A 63 -12.98 -2.99 9.13
CA ASP A 63 -13.39 -4.36 8.76
C ASP A 63 -12.24 -5.36 8.90
N TRP A 64 -11.05 -5.00 8.40
CA TRP A 64 -9.86 -5.81 8.55
C TRP A 64 -9.18 -5.66 9.91
N LYS A 65 -9.59 -4.67 10.73
CA LYS A 65 -9.08 -4.43 12.08
C LYS A 65 -7.57 -4.20 12.12
N TYR A 66 -7.08 -3.25 11.33
CA TYR A 66 -5.66 -2.94 11.22
C TYR A 66 -4.95 -2.78 12.58
N CYS A 67 -5.53 -2.00 13.50
CA CYS A 67 -4.92 -1.70 14.78
C CYS A 67 -4.76 -2.93 15.69
N GLU A 68 -5.77 -3.81 15.75
CA GLU A 68 -5.67 -5.08 16.50
C GLU A 68 -4.57 -5.97 15.92
N LYS A 69 -4.51 -6.09 14.58
CA LYS A 69 -3.50 -6.92 13.91
C LYS A 69 -2.10 -6.35 14.06
N LYS A 70 -1.93 -5.03 14.03
CA LYS A 70 -0.64 -4.37 14.27
C LYS A 70 -0.08 -4.71 15.65
N LYS A 71 -0.92 -4.75 16.69
CA LYS A 71 -0.53 -5.13 18.06
C LYS A 71 -0.20 -6.61 18.19
N ASN A 72 -0.93 -7.47 17.48
CA ASN A 72 -0.80 -8.93 17.61
C ASN A 72 0.31 -9.54 16.73
N ILE A 73 0.67 -8.91 15.61
CA ILE A 73 1.71 -9.41 14.69
C ILE A 73 3.05 -8.75 15.01
N GLY A 74 3.85 -9.38 15.87
CA GLY A 74 5.12 -8.83 16.34
C GLY A 74 6.25 -8.75 15.31
N GLN A 75 6.13 -9.43 14.15
CA GLN A 75 7.12 -9.34 13.07
C GLN A 75 6.65 -8.40 11.97
N LYS A 76 7.35 -7.27 11.80
CA LYS A 76 7.06 -6.23 10.80
C LYS A 76 6.86 -6.79 9.38
N ALA A 77 7.78 -7.65 8.90
CA ALA A 77 7.66 -8.24 7.56
C ALA A 77 6.41 -9.12 7.40
N LYS A 78 6.03 -9.87 8.45
CA LYS A 78 4.79 -10.67 8.44
C LYS A 78 3.54 -9.79 8.48
N PHE A 79 3.59 -8.68 9.22
CA PHE A 79 2.51 -7.71 9.26
C PHE A 79 2.31 -7.04 7.89
N VAL A 80 3.39 -6.55 7.27
CA VAL A 80 3.36 -5.96 5.92
C VAL A 80 2.88 -6.97 4.89
N ALA A 81 3.32 -8.24 4.95
CA ALA A 81 2.80 -9.29 4.08
C ALA A 81 1.28 -9.46 4.23
N SER A 82 0.79 -9.55 5.47
CA SER A 82 -0.64 -9.69 5.77
C SER A 82 -1.48 -8.49 5.28
N VAL A 83 -0.95 -7.27 5.44
CA VAL A 83 -1.60 -6.05 4.91
C VAL A 83 -1.60 -6.08 3.38
N SER A 84 -0.49 -6.50 2.76
CA SER A 84 -0.39 -6.56 1.30
C SER A 84 -1.38 -7.56 0.69
N ASP A 85 -1.59 -8.72 1.34
CA ASP A 85 -2.59 -9.71 0.92
C ASP A 85 -4.00 -9.14 0.96
N PHE A 86 -4.32 -8.44 2.05
CA PHE A 86 -5.61 -7.79 2.18
C PHE A 86 -5.81 -6.72 1.09
N ILE A 87 -4.81 -5.89 0.82
CA ILE A 87 -4.91 -4.84 -0.20
C ILE A 87 -5.04 -5.45 -1.61
N ALA A 88 -4.24 -6.47 -1.94
CA ALA A 88 -4.36 -7.17 -3.21
C ALA A 88 -5.77 -7.76 -3.39
N SER A 89 -6.28 -8.43 -2.36
CA SER A 89 -7.63 -9.00 -2.37
C SER A 89 -8.73 -7.94 -2.47
N LEU A 90 -8.53 -6.78 -1.84
CA LEU A 90 -9.54 -5.73 -1.79
C LEU A 90 -9.61 -4.94 -3.09
N THR A 91 -8.46 -4.61 -3.67
CA THR A 91 -8.36 -3.63 -4.76
C THR A 91 -8.04 -4.27 -6.10
N GLY A 92 -7.68 -5.57 -6.12
CA GLY A 92 -7.18 -6.25 -7.31
C GLY A 92 -5.82 -5.75 -7.79
N LEU A 93 -5.09 -5.02 -6.93
CA LEU A 93 -3.74 -4.57 -7.26
C LEU A 93 -2.81 -5.78 -7.41
N PRO A 94 -1.89 -5.77 -8.39
CA PRO A 94 -0.82 -6.73 -8.45
C PRO A 94 0.02 -6.75 -7.16
N THR A 95 0.68 -7.87 -6.92
CA THR A 95 1.44 -8.14 -5.69
C THR A 95 2.40 -7.01 -5.34
N HIS A 96 3.11 -6.44 -6.32
CA HIS A 96 4.14 -5.45 -6.04
C HIS A 96 3.57 -4.09 -5.63
N GLY A 97 2.49 -3.62 -6.25
CA GLY A 97 1.77 -2.42 -5.83
C GLY A 97 1.12 -2.61 -4.47
N ALA A 98 0.51 -3.77 -4.22
CA ALA A 98 -0.07 -4.07 -2.90
C ALA A 98 0.98 -4.10 -1.78
N ILE A 99 2.17 -4.68 -2.02
CA ILE A 99 3.29 -4.60 -1.09
C ILE A 99 3.74 -3.15 -0.90
N SER A 100 3.83 -2.37 -1.97
CA SER A 100 4.19 -0.94 -1.87
C SER A 100 3.22 -0.16 -0.99
N VAL A 101 1.90 -0.39 -1.12
CA VAL A 101 0.92 0.24 -0.23
C VAL A 101 1.09 -0.22 1.22
N ALA A 102 1.30 -1.51 1.45
CA ALA A 102 1.50 -2.05 2.79
C ALA A 102 2.74 -1.45 3.48
N VAL A 103 3.84 -1.27 2.75
CA VAL A 103 5.05 -0.61 3.26
C VAL A 103 4.79 0.87 3.51
N LEU A 104 4.07 1.57 2.62
CA LEU A 104 3.69 2.97 2.85
C LEU A 104 2.90 3.14 4.16
N LEU A 105 1.93 2.25 4.41
CA LEU A 105 1.17 2.23 5.66
C LEU A 105 2.08 2.06 6.88
N VAL A 106 2.99 1.08 6.85
CA VAL A 106 3.75 0.66 8.05
C VAL A 106 5.01 1.49 8.29
N GLU A 107 5.76 1.87 7.25
CA GLU A 107 7.03 2.60 7.39
C GLU A 107 6.88 4.12 7.30
N TYR A 108 5.91 4.61 6.53
CA TYR A 108 5.80 6.02 6.17
C TYR A 108 4.66 6.74 6.89
N GLY A 109 4.07 6.12 7.92
CA GLY A 109 3.09 6.75 8.81
C GLY A 109 1.70 6.95 8.20
N TYR A 110 1.40 6.30 7.06
CA TYR A 110 0.06 6.37 6.48
C TYR A 110 -0.97 5.57 7.27
N ASP A 111 -0.53 4.67 8.15
CA ASP A 111 -1.39 4.01 9.13
C ASP A 111 -2.03 4.97 10.15
N ALA A 112 -1.55 6.22 10.24
CA ALA A 112 -2.20 7.29 11.00
C ALA A 112 -3.67 7.51 10.57
N THR A 113 -4.05 7.15 9.33
CA THR A 113 -5.45 7.18 8.88
C THR A 113 -6.37 6.25 9.70
N CYS A 114 -5.81 5.24 10.38
CA CYS A 114 -6.57 4.31 11.20
C CYS A 114 -6.71 4.76 12.66
N HIS A 115 -6.06 5.85 13.07
CA HIS A 115 -6.13 6.41 14.43
C HIS A 115 -5.96 5.35 15.54
N CYS A 116 -5.01 4.42 15.36
CA CYS A 116 -4.75 3.40 16.35
C CYS A 116 -4.35 4.05 17.67
N SER A 117 -5.14 3.85 18.72
CA SER A 117 -4.75 4.22 20.07
C SER A 117 -3.62 3.27 20.52
N ASP A 118 -2.50 3.83 20.98
CA ASP A 118 -1.39 3.05 21.54
C ASP A 118 -1.85 2.17 22.70
#